data_AF-A0A2U1AV91-F1
#
_entry.id   AF-A0A2U1AV91-F1
#
_cell.length_a   1.000
_cell.length_b   1.000
_cell.length_c   1.000
_cell.angle_alpha   90.00
_cell.angle_beta   90.00
_cell.angle_gamma   90.00
#
_symmetry.space_group_name_H-M   'P 1'
#
loop_
_entity.id
_entity.type
_entity.pdbx_description
1 polymer ?
#
loop_
_entity_poly.entity_id
_entity_poly.type
_entity_poly.pdbx_seq_one_letter_code
_entity_poly.pdbx_strand_id
1 'polypeptide(L)'
;MLDNNWDRAFYVVPLSLTGAFANGIFYALWNGNCDYCSVLWCMNVIIFGSYLSYGILLFFGSFQRRFWLYGGLFLLSFAVPMYTAFLGGIVAADLVVIHSGRPAAESRGWLLLSAGMVVGNFPEVWLPSGITVFSAYGIGAFLLLLGCSESRSIQSWLEKRWLVRAGVLSFALILVHFTILMSLSAWMFLKLCAIGISYGWALTATVVLSVPVVWLAALVFESLVERPTERFSHWLFRKITGE
;
A
#
# COMPACT_ATOMS: atom_id res chain seq x y z
N MET A 1 -0.74 -24.77 18.79
CA MET A 1 -0.10 -23.62 18.12
C MET A 1 0.89 -24.19 17.13
N LEU A 2 0.93 -23.65 15.91
CA LEU A 2 1.85 -24.07 14.87
C LEU A 2 3.27 -23.75 15.36
N ASP A 3 4.06 -24.76 15.69
CA ASP A 3 5.44 -24.61 16.20
C ASP A 3 6.39 -24.24 15.04
N ASN A 4 6.03 -23.19 14.28
CA ASN A 4 6.92 -22.53 13.34
C ASN A 4 7.51 -21.35 14.12
N ASN A 5 8.82 -21.18 14.15
CA ASN A 5 9.45 -20.05 14.85
C ASN A 5 9.43 -18.76 13.99
N TRP A 6 8.66 -18.72 12.91
CA TRP A 6 8.66 -17.62 11.95
C TRP A 6 7.80 -16.45 12.44
N ASP A 7 6.76 -16.76 13.21
CA ASP A 7 5.94 -15.77 13.90
C ASP A 7 6.73 -14.99 14.97
N ARG A 8 7.62 -15.64 15.71
CA ARG A 8 8.46 -15.02 16.77
C ARG A 8 9.41 -13.94 16.27
N ALA A 9 9.78 -13.95 14.98
CA ALA A 9 10.59 -12.90 14.39
C ALA A 9 9.83 -11.57 14.25
N PHE A 10 8.50 -11.60 14.27
CA PHE A 10 7.64 -10.41 14.03
C PHE A 10 6.70 -10.11 15.19
N TYR A 11 6.31 -11.12 15.98
CA TYR A 11 5.42 -10.98 17.13
C TYR A 11 6.21 -11.21 18.43
N VAL A 12 6.99 -10.21 18.81
CA VAL A 12 7.90 -10.27 19.98
C VAL A 12 7.17 -9.92 21.29
N VAL A 13 6.04 -9.20 21.20
CA VAL A 13 5.26 -8.75 22.36
C VAL A 13 4.24 -9.82 22.77
N PRO A 14 4.08 -10.11 24.07
CA PRO A 14 3.06 -11.04 24.53
C PRO A 14 1.66 -10.59 24.10
N LEU A 15 0.90 -11.53 23.54
CA LEU A 15 -0.44 -11.26 23.03
C LEU A 15 -1.37 -10.79 24.15
N SER A 16 -1.82 -9.54 24.06
CA SER A 16 -2.84 -8.97 24.96
C SER A 16 -3.87 -8.20 24.15
N LEU A 17 -5.16 -8.36 24.48
CA LEU A 17 -6.24 -7.62 23.80
C LEU A 17 -6.10 -6.12 24.04
N THR A 18 -5.82 -5.71 25.28
CA THR A 18 -5.60 -4.30 25.64
C THR A 18 -4.43 -3.69 24.89
N GLY A 19 -3.31 -4.42 24.78
CA GLY A 19 -2.17 -4.00 23.98
C GLY A 19 -2.49 -3.93 22.49
N ALA A 20 -3.24 -4.88 21.94
CA ALA A 20 -3.68 -4.85 20.55
C ALA A 20 -4.58 -3.65 20.25
N PHE A 21 -5.53 -3.33 21.15
CA PHE A 21 -6.39 -2.15 21.05
C PHE A 21 -5.59 -0.85 21.13
N ALA A 22 -4.70 -0.72 22.12
CA ALA A 22 -3.85 0.46 22.25
C ALA A 22 -2.92 0.64 21.04
N ASN A 23 -2.39 -0.48 20.51
CA ASN A 23 -1.57 -0.46 19.31
C ASN A 23 -2.35 0.00 18.10
N GLY A 24 -3.54 -0.56 17.84
CA GLY A 24 -4.37 -0.20 16.70
C GLY A 24 -4.87 1.24 16.73
N ILE A 25 -5.21 1.77 17.91
CA ILE A 25 -5.80 3.11 18.05
C ILE A 25 -4.73 4.21 18.11
N PHE A 26 -3.58 3.95 18.73
CA PHE A 26 -2.60 4.99 19.01
C PHE A 26 -1.20 4.68 18.48
N TYR A 27 -0.58 3.58 18.95
CA TYR A 27 0.85 3.37 18.67
C TYR A 27 1.15 3.11 17.18
N ALA A 28 0.30 2.35 16.48
CA ALA A 28 0.44 2.14 15.05
C ALA A 28 0.28 3.45 14.26
N LEU A 29 -0.67 4.30 14.68
CA LEU A 29 -0.96 5.57 14.00
C LEU A 29 0.14 6.61 14.25
N TRP A 30 0.64 6.73 15.49
CA TRP A 30 1.54 7.83 15.86
C TRP A 30 3.03 7.46 15.81
N ASN A 31 3.37 6.21 16.10
CA ASN A 31 4.75 5.75 16.17
C ASN A 31 5.09 4.71 15.09
N GLY A 32 4.09 4.22 14.34
CA GLY A 32 4.30 3.15 13.35
C GLY A 32 4.55 1.78 13.97
N ASN A 33 4.14 1.57 15.22
CA ASN A 33 4.32 0.29 15.91
C ASN A 33 3.57 -0.83 15.19
N CYS A 34 4.28 -1.93 14.94
CA CYS A 34 3.79 -3.07 14.19
C CYS A 34 3.77 -4.38 15.00
N ASP A 35 3.77 -4.24 16.33
CA ASP A 35 3.92 -5.33 17.32
C ASP A 35 2.88 -6.46 17.19
N TYR A 36 1.67 -6.14 16.72
CA TYR A 36 0.54 -7.07 16.56
C TYR A 36 0.18 -7.36 15.10
N CYS A 37 0.66 -6.54 14.18
CA CYS A 37 0.46 -6.70 12.75
C CYS A 37 1.56 -5.92 12.05
N SER A 38 2.52 -6.63 11.44
CA SER A 38 3.70 -6.04 10.83
C SER A 38 3.33 -4.92 9.86
N VAL A 39 2.26 -5.15 9.09
CA VAL A 39 1.72 -4.29 8.05
C VAL A 39 1.26 -2.92 8.56
N LEU A 40 0.93 -2.79 9.85
CA LEU A 40 0.53 -1.51 10.43
C LEU A 40 1.66 -0.47 10.48
N TRP A 41 2.90 -0.87 10.19
CA TRP A 41 4.04 0.05 10.11
C TRP A 41 3.79 1.26 9.20
N CYS A 42 3.03 1.09 8.12
CA CYS A 42 2.77 2.15 7.15
C CYS A 42 1.66 3.12 7.57
N MET A 43 0.89 2.82 8.63
CA MET A 43 -0.23 3.66 9.07
C MET A 43 0.19 5.07 9.43
N ASN A 44 1.32 5.17 10.12
CA ASN A 44 1.94 6.43 10.49
C ASN A 44 2.26 7.29 9.27
N VAL A 45 2.93 6.68 8.29
CA VAL A 45 3.30 7.33 7.03
C VAL A 45 2.07 7.75 6.26
N ILE A 46 1.01 6.93 6.24
CA ILE A 46 -0.25 7.25 5.55
C ILE A 46 -0.95 8.45 6.17
N ILE A 47 -1.06 8.50 7.50
CA ILE A 47 -1.69 9.62 8.20
C ILE A 47 -0.92 10.91 7.94
N PHE A 48 0.38 10.93 8.24
CA PHE A 48 1.19 12.13 8.10
C PHE A 48 1.35 12.55 6.64
N GLY A 49 1.50 11.60 5.73
CA GLY A 49 1.56 11.84 4.29
C GLY A 49 0.27 12.44 3.74
N SER A 50 -0.89 11.95 4.16
CA SER A 50 -2.19 12.50 3.74
C SER A 50 -2.40 13.92 4.26
N TYR A 51 -2.11 14.18 5.55
CA TYR A 51 -2.21 15.53 6.11
C TYR A 51 -1.21 16.50 5.48
N LEU A 52 -0.01 16.04 5.15
CA LEU A 52 0.97 16.81 4.39
C LEU A 52 0.39 17.20 3.02
N SER A 53 -0.20 16.25 2.29
CA SER A 53 -0.85 16.53 1.00
C SER A 53 -1.98 17.54 1.12
N TYR A 54 -2.87 17.37 2.09
CA TYR A 54 -3.96 18.33 2.33
C TYR A 54 -3.43 19.71 2.71
N GLY A 55 -2.39 19.79 3.55
CA GLY A 55 -1.74 21.05 3.92
C GLY A 55 -1.14 21.76 2.70
N ILE A 56 -0.41 21.03 1.84
CA ILE A 56 0.17 21.60 0.61
C ILE A 56 -0.92 22.15 -0.30
N LEU A 57 -2.00 21.39 -0.51
CA LEU A 57 -3.11 21.83 -1.36
C LEU A 57 -3.85 23.03 -0.76
N LEU A 58 -4.06 23.05 0.56
CA LEU A 58 -4.74 24.14 1.26
C LEU A 58 -3.96 25.46 1.16
N PHE A 59 -2.64 25.42 1.38
CA PHE A 59 -1.82 26.64 1.42
C PHE A 59 -1.29 27.07 0.04
N PHE A 60 -1.03 26.11 -0.87
CA PHE A 60 -0.31 26.39 -2.12
C PHE A 60 -1.06 25.95 -3.38
N GLY A 61 -2.25 25.35 -3.26
CA GLY A 61 -3.02 24.85 -4.42
C GLY A 61 -3.43 25.94 -5.40
N SER A 62 -3.67 27.17 -4.91
CA SER A 62 -4.02 28.35 -5.72
C SER A 62 -2.82 29.14 -6.26
N PHE A 63 -1.59 28.73 -5.92
CA PHE A 63 -0.39 29.48 -6.28
C PHE A 63 -0.06 29.33 -7.78
N GLN A 64 0.10 30.45 -8.49
CA GLN A 64 0.32 30.44 -9.96
C GLN A 64 1.60 29.70 -10.38
N ARG A 65 2.61 29.65 -9.51
CA ARG A 65 3.90 28.98 -9.74
C ARG A 65 4.06 27.69 -8.91
N ARG A 66 2.94 27.06 -8.54
CA ARG A 66 2.90 25.84 -7.72
C ARG A 66 3.81 24.71 -8.21
N PHE A 67 4.10 24.64 -9.51
CA PHE A 67 5.06 23.68 -10.08
C PHE A 67 6.48 23.80 -9.52
N TRP A 68 6.97 25.03 -9.31
CA TRP A 68 8.29 25.23 -8.72
C TRP A 68 8.31 24.80 -7.26
N LEU A 69 7.19 25.03 -6.56
CA LEU A 69 7.00 24.60 -5.18
C LEU A 69 6.95 23.07 -5.09
N TYR A 70 6.24 22.39 -5.99
CA TYR A 70 6.24 20.94 -6.04
C TYR A 70 7.59 20.35 -6.42
N GLY A 71 8.31 20.96 -7.37
CA GLY A 71 9.67 20.56 -7.72
C GLY A 71 10.61 20.66 -6.53
N GLY A 72 10.52 21.76 -5.77
CA GLY A 72 11.27 21.94 -4.52
C GLY A 72 10.90 20.92 -3.45
N LEU A 73 9.60 20.67 -3.23
CA LEU A 73 9.12 19.67 -2.27
C LEU A 73 9.49 18.24 -2.69
N PHE A 74 9.43 17.93 -3.97
CA PHE A 74 9.84 16.65 -4.50
C PHE A 74 11.35 16.41 -4.32
N LEU A 75 12.18 17.43 -4.52
CA LEU A 75 13.60 17.36 -4.17
C LEU A 75 13.82 17.21 -2.65
N LEU A 76 13.05 17.93 -1.84
CA LEU A 76 13.07 17.77 -0.37
C LEU A 76 12.64 16.37 0.06
N SER A 77 11.80 15.68 -0.72
CA SER A 77 11.38 14.32 -0.44
C SER A 77 12.52 13.31 -0.48
N PHE A 78 13.67 13.62 -1.10
CA PHE A 78 14.87 12.80 -0.96
C PHE A 78 15.47 12.87 0.46
N ALA A 79 15.22 13.92 1.22
CA ALA A 79 15.58 14.00 2.64
C ALA A 79 14.63 13.20 3.54
N VAL A 80 13.36 13.02 3.12
CA VAL A 80 12.38 12.19 3.81
C VAL A 80 11.64 11.27 2.82
N PRO A 81 12.29 10.18 2.38
CA PRO A 81 11.84 9.34 1.26
C PRO A 81 10.44 8.75 1.38
N MET A 82 9.96 8.56 2.61
CA MET A 82 8.65 7.96 2.88
C MET A 82 7.47 8.79 2.31
N TYR A 83 7.67 10.09 2.08
CA TYR A 83 6.62 11.00 1.57
C TYR A 83 6.69 11.25 0.05
N THR A 84 7.66 10.64 -0.64
CA THR A 84 7.85 10.77 -2.09
C THR A 84 6.59 10.40 -2.88
N ALA A 85 5.89 9.33 -2.48
CA ALA A 85 4.66 8.88 -3.12
C ALA A 85 3.51 9.89 -2.99
N PHE A 86 3.37 10.55 -1.84
CA PHE A 86 2.34 11.56 -1.59
C PHE A 86 2.55 12.79 -2.46
N LEU A 87 3.79 13.30 -2.48
CA LEU A 87 4.17 14.44 -3.31
C LEU A 87 4.05 14.11 -4.81
N GLY A 88 4.53 12.93 -5.21
CA GLY A 88 4.31 12.41 -6.56
C GLY A 88 2.84 12.40 -6.94
N GLY A 89 1.96 11.93 -6.04
CA GLY A 89 0.51 11.95 -6.24
C GLY A 89 -0.06 13.35 -6.51
N ILE A 90 0.37 14.36 -5.76
CA ILE A 90 -0.05 15.77 -5.98
C ILE A 90 0.39 16.25 -7.36
N VAL A 91 1.66 16.01 -7.73
CA VAL A 91 2.19 16.41 -9.03
C VAL A 91 1.46 15.68 -10.16
N ALA A 92 1.22 14.38 -10.01
CA ALA A 92 0.50 13.58 -10.98
C ALA A 92 -0.91 14.11 -11.18
N ALA A 93 -1.64 14.41 -10.10
CA ALA A 93 -3.00 14.96 -10.17
C ALA A 93 -3.04 16.27 -10.97
N ASP A 94 -2.13 17.21 -10.70
CA ASP A 94 -2.08 18.48 -11.43
C ASP A 94 -1.68 18.29 -12.91
N LEU A 95 -0.75 17.37 -13.20
CA LEU A 95 -0.41 17.02 -14.57
C LEU A 95 -1.62 16.42 -15.31
N VAL A 96 -2.38 15.52 -14.68
CA VAL A 96 -3.59 14.95 -15.28
C VAL A 96 -4.61 16.03 -15.59
N VAL A 97 -4.85 16.98 -14.69
CA VAL A 97 -5.78 18.08 -14.92
C VAL A 97 -5.35 18.93 -16.12
N ILE A 98 -4.05 19.22 -16.26
CA ILE A 98 -3.53 20.03 -17.37
C ILE A 98 -3.57 19.31 -18.72
N HIS A 99 -3.42 17.97 -18.70
CA HIS A 99 -3.46 17.15 -19.90
C HIS A 99 -4.86 16.63 -20.22
N SER A 100 -5.87 16.89 -19.39
CA SER A 100 -7.23 16.33 -19.51
C SER A 100 -7.94 16.65 -20.83
N GLY A 101 -7.56 17.73 -21.53
CA GLY A 101 -8.07 18.09 -22.86
C GLY A 101 -7.28 17.52 -24.04
N ARG A 102 -6.21 16.77 -23.82
CA ARG A 102 -5.37 16.19 -24.88
C ARG A 102 -5.84 14.77 -25.21
N PRO A 103 -5.68 14.32 -26.48
CA PRO A 103 -5.95 12.93 -26.82
C PRO A 103 -4.98 12.01 -26.05
N ALA A 104 -5.52 10.88 -25.58
CA ALA A 104 -4.74 9.89 -24.84
C ALA A 104 -3.56 9.38 -25.69
N ALA A 105 -2.36 9.39 -25.11
CA ALA A 105 -1.15 8.94 -25.76
C ALA A 105 -0.83 7.51 -25.30
N GLU A 106 -1.49 6.52 -25.91
CA GLU A 106 -1.40 5.11 -25.52
C GLU A 106 0.04 4.61 -25.36
N SER A 107 0.93 4.90 -26.32
CA SER A 107 2.33 4.48 -26.26
C SER A 107 3.08 5.07 -25.08
N ARG A 108 2.83 6.34 -24.77
CA ARG A 108 3.41 7.03 -23.61
C ARG A 108 2.87 6.46 -22.31
N GLY A 109 1.57 6.17 -22.24
CA GLY A 109 0.93 5.55 -21.09
C GLY A 109 1.56 4.18 -20.75
N TRP A 110 1.69 3.31 -21.75
CA TRP A 110 2.35 2.01 -21.59
C TRP A 110 3.84 2.12 -21.21
N LEU A 111 4.56 3.07 -21.80
CA LEU A 111 5.96 3.33 -21.47
C LEU A 111 6.12 3.77 -20.02
N LEU A 112 5.31 4.74 -19.57
CA LEU A 112 5.32 5.24 -18.20
C LEU A 112 4.91 4.16 -17.20
N LEU A 113 3.88 3.37 -17.52
CA LEU A 113 3.46 2.24 -16.69
C LEU A 113 4.61 1.24 -16.53
N SER A 114 5.24 0.84 -17.64
CA SER A 114 6.35 -0.12 -17.64
C SER A 114 7.55 0.41 -16.88
N ALA A 115 7.92 1.68 -17.10
CA ALA A 115 8.98 2.34 -16.36
C ALA A 115 8.67 2.39 -14.85
N GLY A 116 7.42 2.69 -14.48
CA GLY A 116 6.97 2.67 -13.09
C GLY A 116 7.07 1.30 -12.44
N MET A 117 6.70 0.23 -13.16
CA MET A 117 6.86 -1.15 -12.68
C MET A 117 8.33 -1.52 -12.47
N VAL A 118 9.22 -1.15 -13.40
CA VAL A 118 10.65 -1.44 -13.31
C VAL A 118 11.30 -0.67 -12.17
N VAL A 119 11.06 0.64 -12.07
CA VAL A 119 11.64 1.48 -11.02
C VAL A 119 11.10 1.10 -9.64
N GLY A 120 9.80 0.86 -9.53
CA GLY A 120 9.16 0.48 -8.26
C GLY A 120 9.53 -0.92 -7.77
N ASN A 121 10.07 -1.79 -8.62
CA ASN A 121 10.54 -3.13 -8.23
C ASN A 121 12.06 -3.28 -8.38
N PHE A 122 12.78 -2.17 -8.49
CA PHE A 122 14.22 -2.21 -8.70
C PHE A 122 14.93 -2.80 -7.46
N PRO A 123 15.85 -3.76 -7.62
CA PRO A 123 16.52 -4.39 -6.48
C PRO A 123 17.28 -3.39 -5.63
N GLU A 124 17.05 -3.41 -4.32
CA GLU A 124 17.70 -2.50 -3.36
C GLU A 124 19.24 -2.53 -3.46
N VAL A 125 19.80 -3.72 -3.68
CA VAL A 125 21.25 -3.96 -3.79
C VAL A 125 21.90 -3.17 -4.94
N TRP A 126 21.13 -2.77 -5.95
CA TRP A 126 21.62 -2.07 -7.13
C TRP A 126 21.29 -0.59 -7.14
N LEU A 127 20.66 -0.06 -6.08
CA LEU A 127 20.33 1.36 -6.01
C LEU A 127 21.61 2.20 -5.83
N PRO A 128 21.74 3.33 -6.56
CA PRO A 128 22.82 4.28 -6.35
C PRO A 128 22.85 4.81 -4.91
N SER A 129 24.04 5.15 -4.42
CA SER A 129 24.21 5.78 -3.12
C SER A 129 23.40 7.08 -3.04
N GLY A 130 22.54 7.18 -2.01
CA GLY A 130 21.65 8.33 -1.80
C GLY A 130 20.22 8.14 -2.31
N ILE A 131 19.92 7.08 -3.08
CA ILE A 131 18.54 6.72 -3.44
C ILE A 131 18.10 5.56 -2.54
N THR A 132 17.07 5.82 -1.74
CA THR A 132 16.47 4.77 -0.91
C THR A 132 15.40 3.99 -1.68
N VAL A 133 15.09 2.79 -1.20
CA VAL A 133 13.99 1.97 -1.73
C VAL A 133 12.66 2.73 -1.71
N PHE A 134 12.40 3.52 -0.66
CA PHE A 134 11.18 4.33 -0.58
C PHE A 134 11.11 5.40 -1.66
N SER A 135 12.22 6.03 -2.01
CA SER A 135 12.28 6.96 -3.14
C SER A 135 11.97 6.26 -4.47
N ALA A 136 12.53 5.07 -4.69
CA ALA A 136 12.25 4.28 -5.87
C ALA A 136 10.77 3.87 -5.94
N TYR A 137 10.17 3.45 -4.81
CA TYR A 137 8.74 3.14 -4.72
C TYR A 137 7.87 4.37 -5.01
N GLY A 138 8.19 5.54 -4.47
CA GLY A 138 7.45 6.77 -4.74
C GLY A 138 7.53 7.21 -6.20
N ILE A 139 8.72 7.14 -6.81
CA ILE A 139 8.91 7.43 -8.25
C ILE A 139 8.15 6.41 -9.09
N GLY A 140 8.24 5.13 -8.75
CA GLY A 140 7.50 4.05 -9.43
C GLY A 140 6.00 4.27 -9.38
N ALA A 141 5.45 4.60 -8.20
CA ALA A 141 4.04 4.91 -8.01
C ALA A 141 3.59 6.15 -8.81
N PHE A 142 4.41 7.21 -8.83
CA PHE A 142 4.17 8.40 -9.64
C PHE A 142 4.07 8.08 -11.14
N LEU A 143 5.03 7.32 -11.66
CA LEU A 143 5.05 6.91 -13.07
C LEU A 143 3.89 5.98 -13.41
N LEU A 144 3.52 5.06 -12.51
CA LEU A 144 2.35 4.20 -12.66
C LEU A 144 1.06 5.02 -12.76
N LEU A 145 0.85 5.99 -11.85
CA LEU A 145 -0.33 6.85 -11.87
C LEU A 145 -0.42 7.65 -13.16
N LEU A 146 0.68 8.26 -13.60
CA LEU A 146 0.72 8.98 -14.88
C LEU A 146 0.48 8.05 -16.07
N GLY A 147 1.10 6.87 -16.10
CA GLY A 147 0.90 5.87 -17.15
C GLY A 147 -0.55 5.43 -17.28
N CYS A 148 -1.20 5.15 -16.15
CA CYS A 148 -2.63 4.87 -16.10
C CYS A 148 -3.46 6.05 -16.60
N SER A 149 -3.11 7.29 -16.27
CA SER A 149 -3.89 8.48 -16.68
C SER A 149 -3.82 8.79 -18.18
N GLU A 150 -2.74 8.38 -18.86
CA GLU A 150 -2.45 8.71 -20.27
C GLU A 150 -2.94 7.62 -21.26
N SER A 151 -3.38 6.45 -20.79
CA SER A 151 -3.85 5.33 -21.62
C SER A 151 -5.28 4.93 -21.28
N ARG A 152 -6.18 5.04 -22.28
CA ARG A 152 -7.56 4.56 -22.18
C ARG A 152 -7.63 3.04 -22.14
N SER A 153 -6.70 2.36 -22.82
CA SER A 153 -6.63 0.90 -22.78
C SER A 153 -6.38 0.40 -21.35
N ILE A 154 -5.40 0.99 -20.66
CA ILE A 154 -5.08 0.64 -19.27
C ILE A 154 -6.27 0.97 -18.35
N GLN A 155 -6.86 2.17 -18.47
CA GLN A 155 -8.03 2.57 -17.69
C GLN A 155 -9.19 1.60 -17.87
N SER A 156 -9.56 1.28 -19.11
CA SER A 156 -10.66 0.36 -19.42
C SER A 156 -10.43 -1.05 -18.85
N TRP A 157 -9.17 -1.47 -18.73
CA TRP A 157 -8.81 -2.74 -18.11
C TRP A 157 -8.95 -2.65 -16.58
N LEU A 158 -8.44 -1.59 -15.96
CA LEU A 158 -8.51 -1.36 -14.50
C LEU A 158 -9.93 -1.12 -13.99
N GLU A 159 -10.82 -0.56 -14.82
CA GLU A 159 -12.23 -0.32 -14.51
C GLU A 159 -13.09 -1.59 -14.53
N LYS A 160 -12.52 -2.75 -14.90
CA LYS A 160 -13.25 -4.03 -14.85
C LYS A 160 -13.72 -4.30 -13.42
N ARG A 161 -15.00 -4.69 -13.30
CA ARG A 161 -15.69 -4.91 -12.01
C ARG A 161 -14.90 -5.77 -11.00
N TRP A 162 -14.19 -6.79 -11.46
CA TRP A 162 -13.43 -7.67 -10.57
C TRP A 162 -12.16 -7.00 -10.03
N LEU A 163 -11.48 -6.16 -10.82
CA LEU A 163 -10.32 -5.38 -10.38
C LEU A 163 -10.73 -4.28 -9.41
N VAL A 164 -11.83 -3.58 -9.70
CA VAL A 164 -12.40 -2.60 -8.78
C VAL A 164 -12.77 -3.26 -7.44
N ARG A 165 -13.40 -4.45 -7.46
CA ARG A 165 -13.68 -5.22 -6.25
C ARG A 165 -12.41 -5.65 -5.50
N ALA A 166 -11.37 -6.09 -6.22
CA ALA A 166 -10.09 -6.41 -5.61
C ALA A 166 -9.44 -5.17 -4.97
N GLY A 167 -9.61 -3.99 -5.58
CA GLY A 167 -9.19 -2.70 -5.03
C GLY A 167 -9.90 -2.36 -3.73
N VAL A 168 -11.23 -2.57 -3.66
CA VAL A 168 -12.00 -2.39 -2.41
C VAL A 168 -11.50 -3.32 -1.31
N LEU A 169 -11.16 -4.57 -1.64
CA LEU A 169 -10.63 -5.56 -0.68
C LEU A 169 -9.13 -5.38 -0.37
N SER A 170 -8.44 -4.45 -1.01
CA SER A 170 -6.97 -4.34 -0.93
C SER A 170 -6.49 -4.11 0.50
N PHE A 171 -7.22 -3.33 1.29
CA PHE A 171 -6.87 -3.04 2.67
C PHE A 171 -7.04 -4.27 3.58
N ALA A 172 -8.21 -4.93 3.55
CA ALA A 172 -8.42 -6.20 4.24
C ALA A 172 -7.38 -7.28 3.84
N LEU A 173 -7.10 -7.38 2.55
CA LEU A 173 -6.10 -8.32 2.02
C LEU A 173 -4.72 -8.03 2.62
N ILE A 174 -4.30 -6.77 2.63
CA ILE A 174 -3.02 -6.34 3.18
C ILE A 174 -2.95 -6.60 4.69
N LEU A 175 -4.01 -6.43 5.47
CA LEU A 175 -3.98 -6.76 6.89
C LEU A 175 -3.89 -8.27 7.16
N VAL A 176 -4.59 -9.08 6.37
CA VAL A 176 -4.76 -10.51 6.64
C VAL A 176 -3.65 -11.38 6.02
N HIS A 177 -3.10 -10.98 4.86
CA HIS A 177 -2.13 -11.80 4.13
C HIS A 177 -0.88 -12.11 4.95
N PHE A 178 -0.36 -11.14 5.71
CA PHE A 178 0.88 -11.31 6.46
C PHE A 178 0.71 -12.34 7.57
N THR A 179 -0.40 -12.28 8.31
CA THR A 179 -0.70 -13.28 9.35
C THR A 179 -0.81 -14.69 8.78
N ILE A 180 -1.43 -14.85 7.61
CA ILE A 180 -1.54 -16.16 6.93
C ILE A 180 -0.19 -16.62 6.41
N LEU A 181 0.62 -15.70 5.88
CA LEU A 181 1.97 -15.98 5.39
C LEU A 181 2.85 -16.53 6.52
N MET A 182 2.82 -15.90 7.69
CA MET A 182 3.63 -16.30 8.83
C MET A 182 3.09 -17.50 9.61
N SER A 183 1.84 -17.90 9.36
CA SER A 183 1.23 -19.06 10.03
C SER A 183 1.09 -20.24 9.06
N LEU A 184 -0.03 -20.27 8.33
CA LEU A 184 -0.42 -21.37 7.45
C LEU A 184 0.60 -21.61 6.33
N SER A 185 1.02 -20.55 5.62
CA SER A 185 1.93 -20.69 4.48
C SER A 185 3.30 -21.20 4.93
N ALA A 186 3.87 -20.61 5.99
CA ALA A 186 5.13 -21.06 6.56
C ALA A 186 5.06 -22.53 7.03
N TRP A 187 3.99 -22.92 7.74
CA TRP A 187 3.81 -24.30 8.18
C TRP A 187 3.69 -25.29 7.00
N MET A 188 2.86 -24.96 6.01
CA MET A 188 2.64 -25.81 4.84
C MET A 188 3.94 -25.99 4.05
N PHE A 189 4.67 -24.91 3.82
CA PHE A 189 5.96 -24.94 3.14
C PHE A 189 6.97 -25.84 3.86
N LEU A 190 7.11 -25.68 5.18
CA LEU A 190 8.02 -26.51 5.99
C LEU A 190 7.61 -27.99 5.97
N LYS A 191 6.31 -28.29 6.00
CA LYS A 191 5.80 -29.67 5.91
C LYS A 191 6.06 -30.31 4.55
N LEU A 192 5.85 -29.59 3.46
CA LEU A 192 6.11 -30.09 2.11
C LEU A 192 7.61 -30.39 1.92
N CYS A 193 8.48 -29.48 2.36
CA CYS A 193 9.92 -29.69 2.36
C CYS A 193 10.33 -30.90 3.24
N ALA A 194 9.71 -31.08 4.41
CA ALA A 194 10.01 -32.19 5.30
C ALA A 194 9.64 -33.58 4.73
N ILE A 195 8.65 -33.63 3.82
CA ILE A 195 8.24 -34.87 3.13
C ILE A 195 9.13 -35.13 1.89
N GLY A 196 10.13 -34.28 1.63
CA GLY A 196 11.09 -34.44 0.54
C GLY A 196 10.66 -33.81 -0.79
N ILE A 197 9.62 -32.97 -0.80
CA ILE A 197 9.24 -32.22 -2.00
C ILE A 197 10.31 -31.15 -2.26
N SER A 198 10.72 -31.02 -3.53
CA SER A 198 11.72 -30.01 -3.90
C SER A 198 11.22 -28.59 -3.61
N TYR A 199 12.15 -27.69 -3.29
CA TYR A 199 11.84 -26.31 -2.91
C TYR A 199 10.87 -25.62 -3.86
N GLY A 200 11.08 -25.74 -5.19
CA GLY A 200 10.24 -25.09 -6.19
C GLY A 200 8.79 -25.59 -6.18
N TRP A 201 8.59 -26.90 -6.05
CA TRP A 201 7.25 -27.49 -5.96
C TRP A 201 6.58 -27.21 -4.61
N ALA A 202 7.35 -27.26 -3.52
CA ALA A 202 6.86 -26.91 -2.20
C ALA A 202 6.39 -25.44 -2.15
N LEU A 203 7.16 -24.52 -2.72
CA LEU A 203 6.81 -23.11 -2.82
C LEU A 203 5.57 -22.91 -3.70
N THR A 204 5.53 -23.53 -4.88
CA THR A 204 4.40 -23.40 -5.82
C THR A 204 3.11 -23.91 -5.19
N ALA A 205 3.13 -25.11 -4.58
CA ALA A 205 1.98 -25.66 -3.89
C ALA A 205 1.55 -24.76 -2.72
N THR A 206 2.51 -24.23 -1.97
CA THR A 206 2.23 -23.31 -0.86
C THR A 206 1.50 -22.06 -1.35
N VAL A 207 2.01 -21.40 -2.40
CA VAL A 207 1.39 -20.19 -2.96
C VAL A 207 -0.01 -20.49 -3.50
N VAL A 208 -0.16 -21.55 -4.30
CA VAL A 208 -1.43 -21.92 -4.93
C VAL A 208 -2.50 -22.22 -3.89
N LEU A 209 -2.14 -22.85 -2.77
CA LEU A 209 -3.07 -23.19 -1.69
C LEU A 209 -3.32 -22.01 -0.73
N SER A 210 -2.32 -21.17 -0.48
CA SER A 210 -2.45 -20.02 0.42
C SER A 210 -3.23 -18.86 -0.20
N VAL A 211 -3.12 -18.61 -1.51
CA VAL A 211 -3.82 -17.48 -2.17
C VAL A 211 -5.35 -17.55 -1.98
N PRO A 212 -6.03 -18.69 -2.22
CA PRO A 212 -7.47 -18.82 -1.92
C PRO A 212 -7.80 -18.59 -0.46
N VAL A 213 -6.95 -19.05 0.47
CA VAL A 213 -7.18 -18.88 1.91
C VAL A 213 -7.05 -17.41 2.30
N VAL A 214 -6.03 -16.72 1.79
CA VAL A 214 -5.86 -15.26 1.99
C VAL A 214 -7.06 -14.50 1.42
N TRP A 215 -7.52 -14.87 0.23
CA TRP A 215 -8.68 -14.23 -0.38
C TRP A 215 -9.97 -14.43 0.44
N LEU A 216 -10.24 -15.67 0.88
CA LEU A 216 -11.39 -15.97 1.74
C LEU A 216 -11.32 -15.23 3.06
N ALA A 217 -10.15 -15.21 3.70
CA ALA A 217 -9.96 -14.53 4.96
C ALA A 217 -10.11 -13.00 4.81
N ALA A 218 -9.68 -12.42 3.68
CA ALA A 218 -9.92 -11.01 3.37
C ALA A 218 -11.42 -10.70 3.21
N LEU A 219 -12.20 -11.58 2.56
CA LEU A 219 -13.66 -11.42 2.46
C LEU A 219 -14.36 -11.50 3.83
N VAL A 220 -13.91 -12.42 4.69
CA VAL A 220 -14.42 -12.54 6.06
C VAL A 220 -14.06 -11.30 6.87
N PHE A 221 -12.82 -10.82 6.77
CA PHE A 221 -12.37 -9.62 7.46
C PHE A 221 -13.11 -8.36 7.00
N GLU A 222 -13.31 -8.20 5.68
CA GLU A 222 -14.05 -7.06 5.13
C GLU A 222 -15.50 -7.03 5.63
N SER A 223 -16.16 -8.19 5.60
CA SER A 223 -17.58 -8.27 5.98
C SER A 223 -17.83 -8.14 7.48
N LEU A 224 -16.93 -8.67 8.33
CA LEU A 224 -17.10 -8.69 9.79
C LEU A 224 -16.45 -7.51 10.50
N VAL A 225 -15.39 -6.93 9.94
CA VAL A 225 -14.59 -5.90 10.61
C VAL A 225 -14.63 -4.59 9.85
N GLU A 226 -14.24 -4.59 8.57
CA GLU A 226 -14.08 -3.35 7.80
C GLU A 226 -15.40 -2.61 7.60
N ARG A 227 -16.42 -3.26 7.02
CA ARG A 227 -17.73 -2.63 6.78
C ARG A 227 -18.43 -2.16 8.05
N PRO A 228 -18.49 -2.95 9.13
CA PRO A 228 -19.09 -2.46 10.38
C PRO A 228 -18.33 -1.27 10.96
N THR A 229 -17.00 -1.27 10.90
CA THR A 229 -16.16 -0.17 11.40
C THR A 229 -16.35 1.09 10.56
N GLU A 230 -16.43 0.98 9.24
CA GLU A 230 -16.72 2.10 8.34
C GLU A 230 -18.09 2.73 8.65
N ARG A 231 -19.12 1.89 8.81
CA ARG A 231 -20.47 2.35 9.21
C ARG A 231 -20.46 3.04 10.57
N PHE A 232 -19.74 2.49 11.54
CA PHE A 232 -19.58 3.09 12.86
C PHE A 232 -18.88 4.45 12.77
N SER A 233 -17.81 4.54 11.98
CA SER A 233 -17.08 5.79 11.74
C SER A 233 -17.97 6.86 11.13
N HIS A 234 -18.75 6.53 10.09
CA HIS A 234 -19.71 7.46 9.49
C HIS A 234 -20.80 7.90 10.46
N TRP A 235 -21.32 6.98 11.26
CA TRP A 235 -22.30 7.30 12.29
C TRP A 235 -21.73 8.26 13.35
N LEU A 236 -20.50 8.01 13.81
CA LEU A 236 -19.82 8.85 14.78
C LEU A 236 -19.52 10.24 14.22
N PHE A 237 -19.05 10.31 12.97
CA PHE A 237 -18.77 11.58 12.30
C PHE A 237 -20.01 12.47 12.22
N ARG A 238 -21.13 11.92 11.73
CA ARG A 238 -22.44 12.59 11.68
C ARG A 238 -22.86 13.13 13.05
N LYS A 239 -22.72 12.29 14.08
CA LYS A 239 -23.03 12.69 15.46
C LYS A 239 -22.18 13.86 15.98
N ILE A 240 -20.93 13.98 15.53
CA ILE A 240 -20.01 15.05 15.95
C ILE A 240 -20.26 16.33 15.15
N THR A 241 -20.49 16.23 13.83
CA THR A 241 -20.69 17.40 12.96
C THR A 241 -22.10 17.95 12.98
N GLY A 242 -23.08 17.21 13.53
CA GLY A 242 -24.48 17.62 13.60
C GLY A 242 -25.24 17.43 12.28
N GLU A 243 -24.67 16.70 11.32
CA GLU A 243 -25.32 16.19 10.11
C GLU A 243 -26.03 14.86 10.38
#